data_AF-V8C949-F1
#
_entry.id   AF-V8C949-F1
#
_cell.length_a   1.000
_cell.length_b   1.000
_cell.length_c   1.000
_cell.angle_alpha   90.00
_cell.angle_beta   90.00
_cell.angle_gamma   90.00
#
_symmetry.space_group_name_H-M   'P 1'
#
loop_
_entity.id
_entity.type
_entity.pdbx_description
1 polymer ?
#
loop_
_entity_poly.entity_id
_entity_poly.type
_entity_poly.pdbx_seq_one_letter_code
_entity_poly.pdbx_strand_id
1 'polypeptide(L)'
;MRKPPLAKPPRKNTKSTIPKNSTKSASHENGKITIKPNKNPRTKSVLKSKKYYENFIKKSVRFLQKEAKKRGAENFVVGLSGGIDSAVVACLCKMATKKQMRKKQIINNPKSTKPQDDKTPKAVFTLALPSLSSSEKSLEHAKELATTLDLHLEILPLEDYQNAFLQSRTNSATKSDTQKKPLPLEIGNFCARIRMALLYDYSAQKKAIVIGTSNKSELMLGYGTIFGDLACAINPIGSLYKTEIFALAKILKIPDSIISKPPSAELYAGQSDEAELGFSYDKIDIVLEAICEKYGDFREVKNFQKIDIKTLCDKNPKGIAKMVKKRVTQNLFKRTLPKIFVP
;
A
#
# COMPACT_ATOMS: atom_id res chain seq x y z
N MET A 1 -33.89 18.55 -67.01
CA MET A 1 -34.68 19.07 -65.87
C MET A 1 -33.82 20.05 -65.08
N ARG A 2 -34.37 21.23 -64.79
CA ARG A 2 -33.70 22.45 -64.33
C ARG A 2 -33.30 22.37 -62.84
N LYS A 3 -32.13 22.91 -62.48
CA LYS A 3 -31.69 23.16 -61.10
C LYS A 3 -32.61 24.20 -60.41
N PRO A 4 -33.00 24.03 -59.13
CA PRO A 4 -33.56 25.12 -58.34
C PRO A 4 -32.47 25.97 -57.64
N PRO A 5 -32.77 27.22 -57.26
CA PRO A 5 -31.76 28.27 -57.04
C PRO A 5 -31.41 28.52 -55.56
N LEU A 6 -30.25 29.13 -55.34
CA LEU A 6 -29.78 29.67 -54.06
C LEU A 6 -30.67 30.81 -53.56
N ALA A 7 -31.06 30.76 -52.28
CA ALA A 7 -31.68 31.87 -51.57
C ALA A 7 -30.62 32.74 -50.85
N LYS A 8 -30.74 34.07 -51.02
CA LYS A 8 -29.90 35.14 -50.46
C LYS A 8 -30.27 35.47 -49.00
N PRO A 9 -29.35 36.10 -48.22
CA PRO A 9 -29.51 36.34 -46.79
C PRO A 9 -30.29 37.64 -46.50
N PRO A 10 -30.93 37.80 -45.32
CA PRO A 10 -31.47 39.09 -44.89
C PRO A 10 -30.44 39.92 -44.11
N ARG A 11 -30.54 41.24 -44.34
CA ARG A 11 -29.66 42.34 -43.91
C ARG A 11 -29.86 42.76 -42.44
N LYS A 12 -28.78 43.30 -41.84
CA LYS A 12 -28.79 44.12 -40.63
C LYS A 12 -29.26 45.56 -40.92
N ASN A 13 -30.05 46.14 -40.02
CA ASN A 13 -30.16 47.58 -39.68
C ASN A 13 -31.26 47.73 -38.61
N THR A 14 -31.27 48.64 -37.62
CA THR A 14 -30.31 49.42 -36.80
C THR A 14 -31.18 50.23 -35.80
N LYS A 15 -30.61 50.58 -34.63
CA LYS A 15 -31.10 51.53 -33.59
C LYS A 15 -32.29 51.05 -32.74
N SER A 16 -32.43 51.39 -31.45
CA SER A 16 -31.62 52.00 -30.38
C SER A 16 -32.59 52.14 -29.21
N THR A 17 -32.28 51.66 -28.01
CA THR A 17 -32.56 52.34 -26.73
C THR A 17 -32.01 51.52 -25.55
N ILE A 18 -31.18 52.19 -24.76
CA ILE A 18 -30.61 51.73 -23.50
C ILE A 18 -31.64 51.94 -22.39
N PRO A 19 -31.70 51.05 -21.38
CA PRO A 19 -31.61 51.56 -20.02
C PRO A 19 -30.48 50.89 -19.22
N LYS A 20 -29.82 51.75 -18.44
CA LYS A 20 -28.76 51.47 -17.47
C LYS A 20 -29.29 50.73 -16.24
N ASN A 21 -28.32 50.25 -15.46
CA ASN A 21 -28.37 49.79 -14.06
C ASN A 21 -28.60 48.29 -13.88
N SER A 22 -27.90 47.59 -13.00
CA SER A 22 -26.78 47.94 -12.13
C SER A 22 -26.20 46.63 -11.61
N THR A 23 -24.89 46.62 -11.41
CA THR A 23 -24.17 45.58 -10.67
C THR A 23 -24.75 45.44 -9.26
N LYS A 24 -25.24 44.23 -8.94
CA LYS A 24 -25.38 43.79 -7.54
C LYS A 24 -24.64 42.48 -7.35
N SER A 25 -23.48 42.65 -6.73
CA SER A 25 -22.78 41.69 -5.89
C SER A 25 -23.76 40.89 -5.02
N ALA A 26 -23.76 39.56 -5.18
CA ALA A 26 -24.22 38.67 -4.14
C ALA A 26 -23.00 38.31 -3.27
N SER A 27 -22.85 39.06 -2.19
CA SER A 27 -22.01 38.74 -1.05
C SER A 27 -22.40 37.38 -0.48
N HIS A 28 -21.48 36.41 -0.51
CA HIS A 28 -21.59 35.25 0.37
C HIS A 28 -21.26 35.70 1.79
N GLU A 29 -22.32 35.84 2.59
CA GLU A 29 -22.21 36.03 4.03
C GLU A 29 -21.45 34.85 4.66
N ASN A 30 -20.37 35.20 5.35
CA ASN A 30 -19.65 34.33 6.28
C ASN A 30 -20.56 34.01 7.48
N GLY A 31 -21.40 33.00 7.34
CA GLY A 31 -22.02 32.31 8.46
C GLY A 31 -20.96 31.54 9.24
N LYS A 32 -20.41 32.13 10.29
CA LYS A 32 -19.61 31.43 11.31
C LYS A 32 -20.45 30.29 11.90
N ILE A 33 -20.25 29.07 11.42
CA ILE A 33 -20.72 27.86 12.11
C ILE A 33 -19.88 27.74 13.39
N THR A 34 -20.42 28.26 14.47
CA THR A 34 -19.85 28.06 15.81
C THR A 34 -20.14 26.62 16.22
N ILE A 35 -19.18 25.73 15.98
CA ILE A 35 -19.21 24.36 16.47
C ILE A 35 -19.11 24.43 18.00
N LYS A 36 -20.24 24.29 18.70
CA LYS A 36 -20.23 24.03 20.14
C LYS A 36 -19.41 22.76 20.39
N PRO A 37 -18.47 22.75 21.36
CA PRO A 37 -17.66 21.58 21.64
C PRO A 37 -18.58 20.46 22.14
N ASN A 38 -18.78 19.45 21.31
CA ASN A 38 -19.58 18.29 21.68
C ASN A 38 -18.79 17.50 22.74
N LYS A 39 -19.34 17.43 23.96
CA LYS A 39 -18.77 16.69 25.09
C LYS A 39 -19.02 15.19 24.88
N ASN A 40 -18.00 14.51 24.34
CA ASN A 40 -17.83 13.05 24.13
C ASN A 40 -18.69 12.37 23.06
N PRO A 41 -18.01 11.70 22.11
CA PRO A 41 -17.84 10.25 22.25
C PRO A 41 -16.37 9.84 22.07
N ARG A 42 -15.84 8.99 22.95
CA ARG A 42 -14.50 8.41 22.79
C ARG A 42 -14.45 7.53 21.55
N THR A 43 -14.04 8.08 20.41
CA THR A 43 -13.43 7.29 19.34
C THR A 43 -12.15 6.71 19.92
N LYS A 44 -12.15 5.41 20.26
CA LYS A 44 -10.91 4.71 20.61
C LYS A 44 -9.98 4.86 19.41
N SER A 45 -8.85 5.53 19.61
CA SER A 45 -7.79 5.57 18.61
C SER A 45 -7.22 4.17 18.43
N VAL A 46 -7.05 3.72 17.18
CA VAL A 46 -6.37 2.46 16.85
C VAL A 46 -4.93 2.48 17.37
N LEU A 47 -4.33 3.67 17.49
CA LEU A 47 -2.94 3.87 17.87
C LEU A 47 -2.66 3.37 19.29
N LYS A 48 -1.58 2.60 19.41
CA LYS A 48 -1.08 2.08 20.68
C LYS A 48 0.03 2.96 21.27
N SER A 49 0.45 2.64 22.50
CA SER A 49 1.51 3.38 23.19
C SER A 49 2.87 3.26 22.50
N LYS A 50 3.78 4.22 22.70
CA LYS A 50 5.17 4.14 22.22
C LYS A 50 5.85 2.82 22.64
N LYS A 51 5.64 2.38 23.88
CA LYS A 51 6.16 1.12 24.43
C LYS A 51 5.66 -0.10 23.64
N TYR A 52 4.42 -0.08 23.14
CA TYR A 52 3.91 -1.13 22.27
C TYR A 52 4.73 -1.22 20.98
N TYR A 53 4.96 -0.11 20.29
CA TYR A 53 5.73 -0.08 19.03
C TYR A 53 7.20 -0.44 19.24
N GLU A 54 7.83 0.00 20.33
CA GLU A 54 9.19 -0.42 20.67
C GLU A 54 9.29 -1.94 20.89
N ASN A 55 8.29 -2.53 21.53
CA ASN A 55 8.19 -3.97 21.70
C ASN A 55 7.90 -4.69 20.37
N PHE A 56 7.05 -4.10 19.53
CA PHE A 56 6.78 -4.59 18.18
C PHE A 56 8.07 -4.66 17.36
N ILE A 57 8.85 -3.58 17.29
CA ILE A 57 10.14 -3.54 16.59
C ILE A 57 11.06 -4.68 17.05
N LYS A 58 11.22 -4.85 18.37
CA LYS A 58 12.04 -5.94 18.93
C LYS A 58 11.54 -7.32 18.52
N LYS A 59 10.23 -7.54 18.53
CA LYS A 59 9.62 -8.82 18.13
C LYS A 59 9.74 -9.05 16.62
N SER A 60 9.53 -8.03 15.79
CA SER A 60 9.66 -8.11 14.34
C SER A 60 11.10 -8.38 13.90
N VAL A 61 12.09 -7.75 14.53
CA VAL A 61 13.51 -8.05 14.30
C VAL A 61 13.84 -9.52 14.62
N ARG A 62 13.38 -10.02 15.78
CA ARG A 62 13.58 -11.44 16.14
C ARG A 62 12.84 -12.40 15.21
N PHE A 63 11.64 -12.02 14.77
CA PHE A 63 10.86 -12.78 13.80
C PHE A 63 11.64 -12.91 12.48
N LEU A 64 12.11 -11.80 11.92
CA LEU A 64 12.93 -11.77 10.70
C LEU A 64 14.16 -12.68 10.81
N GLN A 65 14.92 -12.55 11.91
CA GLN A 65 16.10 -13.39 12.17
C GLN A 65 15.77 -14.88 12.29
N LYS A 66 14.70 -15.22 13.02
CA LYS A 66 14.25 -16.62 13.20
C LYS A 66 13.81 -17.23 11.87
N GLU A 67 13.05 -16.50 11.08
CA GLU A 67 12.51 -17.01 9.81
C GLU A 67 13.58 -17.15 8.73
N ALA A 68 14.58 -16.26 8.69
CA ALA A 68 15.76 -16.44 7.85
C ALA A 68 16.57 -17.68 8.26
N LYS A 69 16.85 -17.83 9.57
CA LYS A 69 17.58 -18.99 10.10
C LYS A 69 16.91 -20.32 9.75
N LYS A 70 15.59 -20.42 9.89
CA LYS A 70 14.81 -21.62 9.56
C LYS A 70 14.95 -22.03 8.09
N ARG A 71 15.12 -21.06 7.19
CA ARG A 71 15.20 -21.26 5.74
C ARG A 71 16.64 -21.34 5.22
N GLY A 72 17.65 -21.25 6.10
CA GLY A 72 19.04 -21.20 5.69
C GLY A 72 19.40 -19.95 4.87
N ALA A 73 18.59 -18.89 4.96
CA ALA A 73 18.80 -17.67 4.21
C ALA A 73 19.90 -16.81 4.86
N GLU A 74 20.76 -16.23 4.03
CA GLU A 74 21.85 -15.38 4.48
C GLU A 74 21.46 -13.89 4.45
N ASN A 75 20.45 -13.52 3.67
CA ASN A 75 20.14 -12.11 3.38
C ASN A 75 18.62 -11.85 3.31
N PHE A 76 18.25 -10.57 3.24
CA PHE A 76 16.89 -10.13 2.93
C PHE A 76 16.84 -9.45 1.57
N VAL A 77 15.72 -9.60 0.85
CA VAL A 77 15.38 -8.76 -0.29
C VAL A 77 14.04 -8.06 -0.07
N VAL A 78 13.97 -6.77 -0.39
CA VAL A 78 12.78 -5.93 -0.22
C VAL A 78 12.55 -5.11 -1.49
N GLY A 79 11.31 -5.10 -1.99
CA GLY A 79 10.91 -4.14 -3.01
C GLY A 79 10.74 -2.75 -2.38
N LEU A 80 11.53 -1.77 -2.81
CA LEU A 80 11.53 -0.41 -2.25
C LEU A 80 10.81 0.54 -3.21
N SER A 81 9.55 0.83 -2.91
CA SER A 81 8.67 1.62 -3.79
C SER A 81 8.71 3.13 -3.56
N GLY A 82 9.43 3.59 -2.52
CA GLY A 82 9.35 4.98 -2.05
C GLY A 82 8.11 5.29 -1.22
N GLY A 83 7.30 4.27 -0.92
CA GLY A 83 6.15 4.34 -0.01
C GLY A 83 6.50 3.92 1.42
N ILE A 84 5.65 4.35 2.37
CA ILE A 84 5.89 4.20 3.81
C ILE A 84 6.03 2.74 4.28
N ASP A 85 5.24 1.81 3.74
CA ASP A 85 5.26 0.41 4.22
C ASP A 85 6.59 -0.27 3.90
N SER A 86 7.06 -0.11 2.65
CA SER A 86 8.38 -0.62 2.23
C SER A 86 9.52 0.02 3.00
N ALA A 87 9.39 1.31 3.37
CA ALA A 87 10.39 2.01 4.16
C ALA A 87 10.49 1.48 5.60
N VAL A 88 9.35 1.23 6.25
CA VAL A 88 9.30 0.59 7.57
C VAL A 88 9.93 -0.79 7.52
N VAL A 89 9.59 -1.60 6.52
CA VAL A 89 10.16 -2.95 6.37
C VAL A 89 11.66 -2.90 6.14
N ALA A 90 12.16 -2.03 5.26
CA ALA A 90 13.60 -1.88 5.00
C ALA A 90 14.37 -1.52 6.29
N CYS A 91 13.82 -0.62 7.12
CA CYS A 91 14.38 -0.27 8.42
C CYS A 91 14.43 -1.48 9.37
N LEU A 92 13.32 -2.22 9.49
CA LEU A 92 13.27 -3.44 10.33
C LEU A 92 14.27 -4.50 9.85
N CYS A 93 14.43 -4.68 8.54
CA CYS A 93 15.42 -5.58 7.95
C CYS A 93 16.86 -5.13 8.27
N LYS A 94 17.20 -3.84 8.15
CA LYS A 94 18.53 -3.32 8.52
C LYS A 94 18.81 -3.50 10.00
N MET A 95 17.81 -3.34 10.86
CA MET A 95 17.95 -3.63 12.29
C MET A 95 18.18 -5.12 12.55
N ALA A 96 17.60 -6.01 11.73
CA ALA A 96 17.75 -7.45 11.86
C ALA A 96 19.11 -7.99 11.36
N THR A 97 19.81 -7.25 10.51
CA THR A 97 21.21 -7.59 10.14
C THR A 97 22.24 -7.14 11.16
N LYS A 98 21.90 -6.16 12.02
CA LYS A 98 22.79 -5.76 13.12
C LYS A 98 22.85 -6.89 14.15
N LYS A 99 24.06 -7.33 14.48
CA LYS A 99 24.31 -8.25 15.59
C LYS A 99 23.71 -7.63 16.84
N GLN A 100 22.75 -8.31 17.48
CA GLN A 100 22.28 -7.85 18.79
C GLN A 100 23.51 -7.81 19.70
N MET A 101 23.85 -6.62 20.21
CA MET A 101 24.77 -6.51 21.33
C MET A 101 24.17 -7.35 22.45
N ARG A 102 24.62 -8.61 22.58
CA ARG A 102 24.36 -9.42 23.77
C ARG A 102 24.83 -8.53 24.91
N LYS A 103 23.90 -8.07 25.75
CA LYS A 103 24.24 -7.43 27.02
C LYS A 103 25.33 -8.29 27.62
N LYS A 104 26.52 -7.71 27.75
CA LYS A 104 27.64 -8.19 28.53
C LYS A 104 27.09 -8.72 29.86
N GLN A 105 26.84 -10.02 29.93
CA GLN A 105 27.03 -10.75 31.16
C GLN A 105 28.53 -11.07 31.16
N ILE A 106 29.31 -10.04 31.51
CA ILE A 106 30.64 -10.22 32.07
C ILE A 106 30.37 -10.85 33.43
N ILE A 107 30.26 -12.17 33.46
CA ILE A 107 30.57 -12.97 34.64
C ILE A 107 31.47 -14.09 34.09
N ASN A 108 32.76 -13.86 34.26
CA ASN A 108 33.89 -14.77 34.19
C ASN A 108 33.56 -16.23 33.86
N ASN A 109 33.80 -16.66 32.62
CA ASN A 109 34.28 -18.02 32.38
C ASN A 109 35.05 -18.11 31.04
N PRO A 110 36.39 -18.20 31.06
CA PRO A 110 37.20 -18.38 29.86
C PRO A 110 37.35 -19.88 29.58
N LYS A 111 36.31 -20.54 29.05
CA LYS A 111 36.40 -21.92 28.49
C LYS A 111 35.08 -22.31 27.80
N SER A 112 34.92 -21.90 26.54
CA SER A 112 34.09 -22.56 25.51
C SER A 112 34.14 -21.74 24.23
N THR A 113 35.20 -21.92 23.45
CA THR A 113 35.29 -21.43 22.07
C THR A 113 34.88 -22.54 21.12
N LYS A 114 33.58 -22.63 20.84
CA LYS A 114 33.11 -23.02 19.50
C LYS A 114 32.52 -21.76 18.85
N PRO A 115 32.87 -21.43 17.59
CA PRO A 115 32.15 -20.40 16.85
C PRO A 115 30.70 -20.87 16.76
N GLN A 116 29.82 -20.25 17.54
CA GLN A 116 28.40 -20.52 17.41
C GLN A 116 27.97 -19.85 16.11
N ASP A 117 27.68 -20.63 15.07
CA ASP A 117 27.20 -20.17 13.76
C ASP A 117 26.15 -19.07 13.94
N ASP A 118 26.59 -17.83 13.76
CA ASP A 118 25.75 -16.65 13.88
C ASP A 118 24.92 -16.55 12.61
N LYS A 119 23.79 -17.28 12.59
CA LYS A 119 22.84 -17.32 11.46
C LYS A 119 22.00 -16.04 11.34
N THR A 120 22.52 -14.90 11.78
CA THR A 120 21.90 -13.61 11.51
C THR A 120 22.08 -13.25 10.04
N PRO A 121 21.04 -12.70 9.40
CA PRO A 121 21.16 -12.15 8.06
C PRO A 121 22.29 -11.13 7.98
N LYS A 122 23.05 -11.16 6.89
CA LYS A 122 24.28 -10.36 6.72
C LYS A 122 23.97 -9.04 6.02
N ALA A 123 23.09 -9.06 5.02
CA ALA A 123 22.76 -7.90 4.20
C ALA A 123 21.25 -7.74 3.93
N VAL A 124 20.88 -6.52 3.56
CA VAL A 124 19.57 -6.17 3.02
C VAL A 124 19.78 -5.66 1.60
N PHE A 125 19.23 -6.37 0.63
CA PHE A 125 19.15 -5.93 -0.74
C PHE A 125 17.79 -5.27 -0.97
N THR A 126 17.79 -4.10 -1.61
CA THR A 126 16.58 -3.38 -1.98
C THR A 126 16.52 -3.21 -3.49
N LEU A 127 15.35 -3.43 -4.07
CA LEU A 127 15.09 -3.23 -5.50
C LEU A 127 14.04 -2.13 -5.69
N ALA A 128 14.38 -1.06 -6.39
CA ALA A 128 13.40 -0.11 -6.92
C ALA A 128 13.02 -0.55 -8.35
N LEU A 129 11.74 -0.84 -8.56
CA LEU A 129 11.24 -1.43 -9.80
C LEU A 129 10.19 -0.51 -10.47
N PRO A 130 10.61 0.66 -10.99
CA PRO A 130 9.67 1.64 -11.54
C PRO A 130 9.03 1.13 -12.84
N SER A 131 7.72 1.29 -12.96
CA SER A 131 6.98 1.11 -14.22
C SER A 131 6.81 2.43 -14.95
N LEU A 132 6.27 2.42 -16.17
CA LEU A 132 5.97 3.65 -16.93
C LEU A 132 5.01 4.61 -16.20
N SER A 133 4.26 4.12 -15.21
CA SER A 133 3.34 4.92 -14.39
C SER A 133 3.90 5.33 -13.03
N SER A 134 5.14 4.93 -12.70
CA SER A 134 5.76 5.27 -11.42
C SER A 134 6.20 6.72 -11.41
N SER A 135 6.00 7.41 -10.29
CA SER A 135 6.44 8.81 -10.17
C SER A 135 7.95 8.91 -9.97
N GLU A 136 8.59 9.94 -10.52
CA GLU A 136 10.00 10.24 -10.25
C GLU A 136 10.26 10.39 -8.75
N LYS A 137 9.32 11.04 -8.05
CA LYS A 137 9.35 11.22 -6.60
C LYS A 137 9.38 9.90 -5.80
N SER A 138 8.71 8.84 -6.27
CA SER A 138 8.85 7.50 -5.67
C SER A 138 10.28 7.00 -5.70
N LEU A 139 10.94 7.16 -6.85
CA LEU A 139 12.31 6.71 -7.04
C LEU A 139 13.28 7.56 -6.21
N GLU A 140 13.06 8.87 -6.13
CA GLU A 140 13.82 9.78 -5.25
C GLU A 140 13.71 9.37 -3.78
N HIS A 141 12.49 9.10 -3.29
CA HIS A 141 12.26 8.63 -1.92
C HIS A 141 12.91 7.27 -1.65
N ALA A 142 12.90 6.34 -2.62
CA ALA A 142 13.59 5.06 -2.49
C ALA A 142 15.11 5.26 -2.36
N LYS A 143 15.69 6.14 -3.19
CA LYS A 143 17.12 6.52 -3.13
C LYS A 143 17.45 7.21 -1.81
N GLU A 144 16.64 8.17 -1.37
CA GLU A 144 16.80 8.89 -0.10
C GLU A 144 16.86 7.92 1.07
N LEU A 145 15.90 6.99 1.15
CA LEU A 145 15.87 6.00 2.22
C LEU A 145 17.08 5.06 2.16
N ALA A 146 17.44 4.59 0.95
CA ALA A 146 18.58 3.71 0.77
C ALA A 146 19.88 4.36 1.25
N THR A 147 20.10 5.63 0.90
CA THR A 147 21.23 6.42 1.40
C THR A 147 21.18 6.60 2.92
N THR A 148 20.01 6.97 3.45
CA THR A 148 19.82 7.22 4.90
C THR A 148 20.11 5.97 5.75
N LEU A 149 19.75 4.79 5.26
CA LEU A 149 19.89 3.52 5.97
C LEU A 149 21.13 2.72 5.56
N ASP A 150 21.93 3.24 4.62
CA ASP A 150 23.08 2.54 4.03
C ASP A 150 22.65 1.15 3.50
N LEU A 151 21.73 1.15 2.54
CA LEU A 151 21.16 -0.05 1.92
C LEU A 151 21.69 -0.21 0.50
N HIS A 152 21.91 -1.46 0.10
CA HIS A 152 22.17 -1.78 -1.30
C HIS A 152 20.90 -1.57 -2.11
N LEU A 153 20.88 -0.55 -2.96
CA LEU A 153 19.76 -0.26 -3.87
C LEU A 153 20.14 -0.57 -5.31
N GLU A 154 19.34 -1.40 -5.95
CA GLU A 154 19.40 -1.64 -7.38
C GLU A 154 18.11 -1.13 -8.03
N ILE A 155 18.24 -0.50 -9.20
CA ILE A 155 17.12 0.08 -9.94
C ILE A 155 16.92 -0.77 -11.18
N LEU A 156 15.75 -1.40 -11.28
CA LEU A 156 15.38 -2.32 -12.36
C LEU A 156 14.07 -1.82 -12.99
N PRO A 157 14.13 -0.95 -14.02
CA PRO A 157 12.94 -0.45 -14.69
C PRO A 157 12.12 -1.58 -15.33
N LEU A 158 10.80 -1.46 -15.31
CA LEU A 158 9.87 -2.45 -15.87
C LEU A 158 9.40 -2.10 -17.28
N GLU A 159 9.97 -1.07 -17.89
CA GLU A 159 9.54 -0.52 -19.18
C GLU A 159 9.48 -1.59 -20.27
N ASP A 160 10.55 -2.37 -20.45
CA ASP A 160 10.60 -3.40 -21.49
C ASP A 160 9.54 -4.49 -21.29
N TYR A 161 9.34 -4.95 -20.05
CA TYR A 161 8.32 -5.93 -19.70
C TYR A 161 6.91 -5.39 -19.97
N GLN A 162 6.67 -4.13 -19.60
CA GLN A 162 5.38 -3.46 -19.81
C GLN A 162 5.11 -3.23 -21.30
N ASN A 163 6.12 -2.82 -22.07
CA ASN A 163 6.01 -2.64 -23.52
C ASN A 163 5.71 -3.97 -24.22
N ALA A 164 6.41 -5.04 -23.87
CA ALA A 164 6.14 -6.38 -24.39
C ALA A 164 4.70 -6.84 -24.09
N PHE A 165 4.23 -6.60 -22.86
CA PHE A 165 2.84 -6.89 -22.48
C PHE A 165 1.83 -6.10 -23.32
N LEU A 166 2.02 -4.80 -23.50
CA LEU A 166 1.13 -3.95 -24.32
C LEU A 166 1.12 -4.36 -25.80
N GLN A 167 2.29 -4.70 -26.36
CA GLN A 167 2.40 -5.19 -27.74
C GLN A 167 1.67 -6.52 -27.94
N SER A 168 1.84 -7.48 -27.03
CA SER A 168 1.18 -8.80 -27.13
C SER A 168 -0.36 -8.70 -27.16
N ARG A 169 -0.92 -7.72 -26.45
CA ARG A 169 -2.37 -7.46 -26.43
C ARG A 169 -2.88 -6.80 -27.70
N THR A 170 -2.09 -5.91 -28.29
CA THR A 170 -2.40 -5.30 -29.59
C THR A 170 -2.43 -6.37 -30.68
N ASN A 171 -1.48 -7.31 -30.67
CA ASN A 171 -1.38 -8.37 -31.66
C ASN A 171 -2.47 -9.46 -31.52
N SER A 172 -2.99 -9.67 -30.30
CA SER A 172 -4.02 -10.68 -30.01
C SER A 172 -5.46 -10.19 -30.24
N ALA A 173 -5.66 -8.89 -30.50
CA ALA A 173 -6.98 -8.32 -30.74
C ALA A 173 -7.44 -8.63 -32.17
N THR A 174 -8.20 -9.72 -32.35
CA THR A 174 -8.90 -10.01 -33.61
C THR A 174 -9.90 -8.90 -33.93
N LYS A 175 -10.01 -8.52 -35.22
CA LYS A 175 -10.79 -7.39 -35.77
C LYS A 175 -12.27 -7.28 -35.35
N SER A 176 -12.85 -8.30 -34.70
CA SER A 176 -14.25 -8.32 -34.25
C SER A 176 -14.46 -7.91 -32.78
N ASP A 177 -13.40 -7.88 -31.96
CA ASP A 177 -13.50 -7.40 -30.59
C ASP A 177 -13.06 -5.94 -30.57
N THR A 178 -14.01 -5.02 -30.33
CA THR A 178 -13.73 -3.60 -30.14
C THR A 178 -12.46 -3.43 -29.30
N GLN A 179 -11.43 -2.76 -29.83
CA GLN A 179 -10.15 -2.48 -29.17
C GLN A 179 -10.34 -1.96 -27.74
N LYS A 180 -10.49 -2.85 -26.76
CA LYS A 180 -10.53 -2.47 -25.36
C LYS A 180 -9.08 -2.27 -24.94
N LYS A 181 -8.63 -1.02 -24.98
CA LYS A 181 -7.39 -0.56 -24.34
C LYS A 181 -7.33 -1.19 -22.93
N PRO A 182 -6.21 -1.84 -22.55
CA PRO A 182 -6.10 -2.47 -21.24
C PRO A 182 -6.42 -1.46 -20.15
N LEU A 183 -7.25 -1.85 -19.19
CA LEU A 183 -7.63 -0.99 -18.08
C LEU A 183 -6.39 -0.68 -17.24
N PRO A 184 -6.25 0.53 -16.67
CA PRO A 184 -5.10 0.90 -15.83
C PRO A 184 -4.80 -0.13 -14.72
N LEU A 185 -5.84 -0.71 -14.13
CA LEU A 185 -5.71 -1.77 -13.12
C LEU A 185 -5.10 -3.07 -13.66
N GLU A 186 -5.37 -3.44 -14.91
CA GLU A 186 -4.79 -4.64 -15.54
C GLU A 186 -3.28 -4.50 -15.71
N ILE A 187 -2.84 -3.33 -16.20
CA ILE A 187 -1.42 -2.98 -16.32
C ILE A 187 -0.77 -2.97 -14.93
N GLY A 188 -1.43 -2.36 -13.95
CA GLY A 188 -0.99 -2.36 -12.56
C GLY A 188 -0.74 -3.76 -11.99
N ASN A 189 -1.73 -4.65 -12.14
CA ASN A 189 -1.63 -6.03 -11.69
C ASN A 189 -0.50 -6.79 -12.42
N PHE A 190 -0.30 -6.54 -13.71
CA PHE A 190 0.82 -7.11 -14.47
C PHE A 190 2.16 -6.65 -13.89
N CYS A 191 2.37 -5.34 -13.73
CA CYS A 191 3.59 -4.79 -13.15
C CYS A 191 3.85 -5.31 -11.74
N ALA A 192 2.83 -5.41 -10.88
CA ALA A 192 2.97 -5.98 -9.54
C ALA A 192 3.48 -7.44 -9.57
N ARG A 193 3.05 -8.25 -10.55
CA ARG A 193 3.52 -9.63 -10.73
C ARG A 193 4.92 -9.72 -11.31
N ILE A 194 5.30 -8.81 -12.21
CA ILE A 194 6.68 -8.73 -12.69
C ILE A 194 7.63 -8.34 -11.56
N ARG A 195 7.24 -7.38 -10.70
CA ARG A 195 8.02 -7.04 -9.49
C ARG A 195 8.22 -8.26 -8.59
N MET A 196 7.15 -9.02 -8.37
CA MET A 196 7.23 -10.26 -7.61
C MET A 196 8.23 -11.25 -8.24
N ALA A 197 8.13 -11.49 -9.55
CA ALA A 197 9.03 -12.41 -10.24
C ALA A 197 10.50 -12.01 -10.09
N LEU A 198 10.81 -10.72 -10.32
CA LEU A 198 12.16 -10.18 -10.20
C LEU A 198 12.69 -10.21 -8.75
N LEU A 199 11.83 -9.94 -7.76
CA LEU A 199 12.21 -10.06 -6.34
C LEU A 199 12.59 -11.50 -5.97
N TYR A 200 11.83 -12.48 -6.45
CA TYR A 200 12.11 -13.89 -6.18
C TYR A 200 13.36 -14.38 -6.92
N ASP A 201 13.56 -14.00 -8.18
CA ASP A 201 14.78 -14.27 -8.93
C ASP A 201 16.01 -13.72 -8.19
N TYR A 202 15.98 -12.45 -7.82
CA TYR A 202 17.06 -11.82 -7.06
C TYR A 202 17.31 -12.51 -5.71
N SER A 203 16.23 -12.95 -5.04
CA SER A 203 16.35 -13.66 -3.77
C SER A 203 17.13 -14.97 -3.91
N ALA A 204 16.90 -15.73 -4.99
CA ALA A 204 17.60 -16.97 -5.25
C ALA A 204 19.10 -16.72 -5.47
N GLN A 205 19.44 -15.72 -6.28
CA GLN A 205 20.82 -15.35 -6.58
C GLN A 205 21.61 -14.90 -5.33
N LYS A 206 20.95 -14.20 -4.40
CA LYS A 206 21.59 -13.66 -3.19
C LYS A 206 21.42 -14.51 -1.95
N LYS A 207 20.87 -15.73 -2.06
CA LYS A 207 20.48 -16.58 -0.91
C LYS A 207 19.65 -15.78 0.12
N ALA A 208 18.75 -14.95 -0.38
CA ALA A 208 17.92 -14.05 0.41
C ALA A 208 16.49 -14.59 0.54
N ILE A 209 15.72 -13.99 1.43
CA ILE A 209 14.26 -14.19 1.48
C ILE A 209 13.53 -12.90 1.11
N VAL A 210 12.47 -13.05 0.32
CA VAL A 210 11.60 -11.95 -0.08
C VAL A 210 10.74 -11.53 1.11
N ILE A 211 10.87 -10.27 1.53
CA ILE A 211 10.12 -9.69 2.64
C ILE A 211 8.94 -8.87 2.11
N GLY A 212 7.73 -9.24 2.53
CA GLY A 212 6.50 -8.55 2.16
C GLY A 212 6.26 -7.27 2.95
N THR A 213 5.49 -6.37 2.35
CA THR A 213 5.23 -5.02 2.88
C THR A 213 3.73 -4.72 3.04
N SER A 214 2.84 -5.65 2.73
CA SER A 214 1.39 -5.42 2.85
C SER A 214 0.99 -5.29 4.32
N ASN A 215 0.35 -4.18 4.69
CA ASN A 215 -0.13 -3.98 6.06
C ASN A 215 -1.49 -4.66 6.30
N LYS A 216 -1.94 -4.71 7.55
CA LYS A 216 -3.19 -5.36 7.95
C LYS A 216 -4.41 -4.77 7.24
N SER A 217 -4.43 -3.45 7.03
CA SER A 217 -5.54 -2.77 6.36
C SER A 217 -5.69 -3.24 4.92
N GLU A 218 -4.59 -3.24 4.16
CA GLU A 218 -4.51 -3.75 2.79
C GLU A 218 -4.90 -5.23 2.70
N LEU A 219 -4.32 -6.06 3.57
CA LEU A 219 -4.60 -7.50 3.62
C LEU A 219 -6.07 -7.81 3.90
N MET A 220 -6.69 -7.10 4.86
CA MET A 220 -8.09 -7.31 5.20
C MET A 220 -9.03 -6.87 4.09
N LEU A 221 -8.76 -5.71 3.47
CA LEU A 221 -9.56 -5.19 2.35
C LEU A 221 -9.34 -5.96 1.05
N GLY A 222 -8.26 -6.74 0.97
CA GLY A 222 -7.77 -7.34 -0.27
C GLY A 222 -7.29 -6.29 -1.26
N TYR A 223 -6.79 -5.16 -0.76
CA TYR A 223 -6.25 -4.07 -1.54
C TYR A 223 -4.78 -4.35 -1.86
N GLY A 224 -4.59 -5.21 -2.85
CA GLY A 224 -3.31 -5.73 -3.30
C GLY A 224 -3.51 -6.76 -4.40
N THR A 225 -2.47 -6.96 -5.20
CA THR A 225 -2.46 -7.92 -6.30
C THR A 225 -2.13 -9.30 -5.76
N ILE A 226 -3.06 -10.26 -5.90
CA ILE A 226 -2.75 -11.65 -5.57
C ILE A 226 -1.63 -12.16 -6.49
N PHE A 227 -0.63 -12.79 -5.89
CA PHE A 227 0.63 -13.19 -6.56
C PHE A 227 1.45 -12.03 -7.15
N GLY A 228 1.15 -10.79 -6.74
CA GLY A 228 1.99 -9.61 -6.96
C GLY A 228 2.61 -9.15 -5.64
N ASP A 229 2.26 -7.95 -5.19
CA ASP A 229 2.73 -7.38 -3.92
C ASP A 229 2.38 -8.22 -2.68
N LEU A 230 1.30 -9.02 -2.75
CA LEU A 230 0.93 -9.92 -1.65
C LEU A 230 1.83 -11.16 -1.54
N ALA A 231 2.63 -11.47 -2.58
CA ALA A 231 3.49 -12.65 -2.58
C ALA A 231 4.85 -12.35 -1.95
N CYS A 232 5.12 -13.02 -0.83
CA CYS A 232 6.39 -12.93 -0.09
C CYS A 232 6.63 -14.21 0.70
N ALA A 233 7.86 -14.41 1.19
CA ALA A 233 8.17 -15.53 2.05
C ALA A 233 7.69 -15.28 3.49
N ILE A 234 7.88 -14.05 3.98
CA ILE A 234 7.45 -13.57 5.29
C ILE A 234 7.10 -12.08 5.25
N ASN A 235 6.23 -11.63 6.16
CA ASN A 235 5.81 -10.23 6.25
C ASN A 235 5.83 -9.78 7.73
N PRO A 236 6.76 -8.89 8.14
CA PRO A 236 6.91 -8.47 9.53
C PRO A 236 5.88 -7.42 9.98
N ILE A 237 5.13 -6.81 9.07
CA ILE A 237 4.18 -5.72 9.36
C ILE A 237 2.72 -6.05 9.05
N GLY A 238 2.44 -7.25 8.53
CA GLY A 238 1.08 -7.66 8.15
C GLY A 238 0.04 -7.66 9.30
N SER A 239 0.47 -7.53 10.56
CA SER A 239 -0.42 -7.39 11.71
C SER A 239 -0.70 -5.94 12.13
N LEU A 240 -0.08 -4.94 11.50
CA LEU A 240 -0.28 -3.52 11.81
C LEU A 240 -1.24 -2.87 10.83
N TYR A 241 -2.18 -2.07 11.32
CA TYR A 241 -3.02 -1.22 10.48
C TYR A 241 -2.22 -0.10 9.82
N LYS A 242 -2.72 0.50 8.73
CA LYS A 242 -2.04 1.59 8.03
C LYS A 242 -1.71 2.76 8.96
N THR A 243 -2.65 3.15 9.81
CA THR A 243 -2.42 4.18 10.85
C THR A 243 -1.29 3.83 11.81
N GLU A 244 -1.16 2.55 12.18
CA GLU A 244 -0.05 2.05 13.00
C GLU A 244 1.28 2.04 12.23
N ILE A 245 1.29 1.81 10.91
CA ILE A 245 2.48 1.95 10.06
C ILE A 245 3.00 3.40 10.11
N PHE A 246 2.11 4.40 9.97
CA PHE A 246 2.49 5.81 10.10
C PHE A 246 3.08 6.14 11.47
N ALA A 247 2.50 5.62 12.56
CA ALA A 247 3.04 5.81 13.90
C ALA A 247 4.41 5.15 14.07
N LEU A 248 4.58 3.93 13.55
CA LEU A 248 5.83 3.20 13.61
C LEU A 248 6.94 3.88 12.77
N ALA A 249 6.61 4.41 11.60
CA ALA A 249 7.53 5.15 10.73
C ALA A 249 8.17 6.34 11.45
N LYS A 250 7.38 7.11 12.20
CA LYS A 250 7.87 8.22 13.02
C LYS A 250 8.84 7.76 14.12
N ILE A 251 8.55 6.62 14.76
CA ILE A 251 9.43 6.04 15.80
C ILE A 251 10.75 5.55 15.19
N LEU A 252 10.69 4.97 13.99
CA LEU A 252 11.84 4.51 13.23
C LEU A 252 12.63 5.65 12.56
N LYS A 253 12.15 6.91 12.67
CA LYS A 253 12.76 8.10 12.08
C LYS A 253 12.92 7.98 10.55
N ILE A 254 11.91 7.45 9.89
CA ILE A 254 11.83 7.47 8.42
C ILE A 254 11.74 8.94 7.97
N PRO A 255 12.38 9.34 6.85
CA PRO A 255 12.31 10.71 6.35
C PRO A 255 10.88 11.24 6.21
N ASP A 256 10.69 12.51 6.60
CA ASP A 256 9.37 13.16 6.58
C ASP A 256 8.81 13.31 5.14
N SER A 257 9.68 13.38 4.13
CA SER A 257 9.33 13.32 2.70
C SER A 257 8.52 12.07 2.36
N ILE A 258 8.88 10.92 2.95
CA ILE A 258 8.22 9.63 2.76
C ILE A 258 6.96 9.54 3.62
N ILE A 259 7.01 10.01 4.87
CA ILE A 259 5.86 9.97 5.79
C ILE A 259 4.73 10.88 5.32
N SER A 260 5.03 12.05 4.74
CA SER A 260 4.03 13.00 4.25
C SER A 260 3.43 12.62 2.90
N LYS A 261 4.01 11.65 2.20
CA LYS A 261 3.51 11.18 0.91
C LYS A 261 2.15 10.48 1.08
N PRO A 262 1.10 10.88 0.35
CA PRO A 262 -0.18 10.20 0.37
C PRO A 262 -0.05 8.72 -0.04
N PRO A 263 -0.77 7.78 0.60
CA PRO A 263 -0.80 6.39 0.20
C PRO A 263 -1.29 6.20 -1.25
N SER A 264 -0.51 5.45 -2.02
CA SER A 264 -0.83 5.09 -3.40
C SER A 264 -0.10 3.82 -3.78
N ALA A 265 -0.76 2.92 -4.52
CA ALA A 265 -0.13 1.76 -5.12
C ALA A 265 0.67 2.09 -6.39
N GLU A 266 0.58 3.33 -6.91
CA GLU A 266 1.21 3.82 -8.15
C GLU A 266 1.16 2.83 -9.34
N LEU A 267 0.03 2.16 -9.49
CA LEU A 267 -0.29 1.27 -10.60
C LEU A 267 -0.58 2.04 -11.89
N TYR A 268 -1.04 3.29 -11.76
CA TYR A 268 -1.29 4.21 -12.86
C TYR A 268 -1.18 5.68 -12.40
N ALA A 269 -1.01 6.59 -13.35
CA ALA A 269 -0.83 8.02 -13.06
C ALA A 269 -2.02 8.62 -12.29
N GLY A 270 -1.74 9.34 -11.21
CA GLY A 270 -2.76 10.00 -10.39
C GLY A 270 -3.52 9.08 -9.42
N GLN A 271 -3.11 7.82 -9.26
CA GLN A 271 -3.75 6.89 -8.34
C GLN A 271 -3.65 7.37 -6.87
N SER A 272 -4.74 7.21 -6.12
CA SER A 272 -4.81 7.44 -4.66
C SER A 272 -5.66 6.36 -3.99
N ASP A 273 -5.11 5.75 -2.94
CA ASP A 273 -5.80 4.69 -2.20
C ASP A 273 -7.13 5.19 -1.60
N GLU A 274 -7.08 6.34 -0.94
CA GLU A 274 -8.26 6.90 -0.25
C GLU A 274 -9.34 7.33 -1.24
N ALA A 275 -8.96 7.77 -2.44
CA ALA A 275 -9.90 8.06 -3.52
C ALA A 275 -10.58 6.78 -4.04
N GLU A 276 -9.83 5.68 -4.22
CA GLU A 276 -10.39 4.38 -4.65
C GLU A 276 -11.23 3.69 -3.57
N LEU A 277 -10.83 3.83 -2.31
CA LEU A 277 -11.53 3.27 -1.15
C LEU A 277 -12.74 4.13 -0.77
N GLY A 278 -12.74 5.41 -1.14
CA GLY A 278 -13.77 6.40 -0.83
C GLY A 278 -13.71 6.94 0.60
N PHE A 279 -12.73 6.49 1.39
CA PHE A 279 -12.54 6.87 2.79
C PHE A 279 -11.06 6.85 3.13
N SER A 280 -10.70 7.65 4.13
CA SER A 280 -9.35 7.73 4.66
C SER A 280 -9.03 6.55 5.59
N TYR A 281 -7.75 6.18 5.69
CA TYR A 281 -7.33 5.02 6.48
C TYR A 281 -7.63 5.17 7.98
N ASP A 282 -7.62 6.39 8.52
CA ASP A 282 -8.01 6.68 9.91
C ASP A 282 -9.45 6.23 10.22
N LYS A 283 -10.38 6.36 9.26
CA LYS A 283 -11.76 5.90 9.39
C LYS A 283 -11.89 4.41 9.09
N ILE A 284 -11.17 3.92 8.08
CA ILE A 284 -11.22 2.51 7.68
C ILE A 284 -10.68 1.61 8.79
N ASP A 285 -9.55 1.97 9.39
CA ASP A 285 -8.87 1.16 10.40
C ASP A 285 -9.74 1.00 11.66
N ILE A 286 -10.54 2.01 12.04
CA ILE A 286 -11.50 1.91 13.16
C ILE A 286 -12.52 0.80 12.88
N VAL A 287 -13.04 0.71 11.65
CA VAL A 287 -14.02 -0.33 11.28
C VAL A 287 -13.34 -1.70 11.23
N LEU A 288 -12.12 -1.78 10.69
CA LEU A 288 -11.36 -3.02 10.64
C LEU A 288 -10.95 -3.54 12.02
N GLU A 289 -10.63 -2.64 12.96
CA GLU A 289 -10.37 -2.97 14.37
C GLU A 289 -11.64 -3.53 15.03
N ALA A 290 -12.78 -2.85 14.88
CA ALA A 290 -14.07 -3.34 15.41
C ALA A 290 -14.46 -4.72 14.84
N ILE A 291 -14.17 -4.98 13.55
CA ILE A 291 -14.36 -6.30 12.96
C ILE A 291 -13.43 -7.32 13.65
N CYS A 292 -12.15 -7.01 13.87
CA CYS A 292 -11.24 -7.95 14.53
C CYS A 292 -11.61 -8.18 16.00
N GLU A 293 -12.03 -7.16 16.74
CA GLU A 293 -12.48 -7.29 18.13
C GLU A 293 -13.66 -8.26 18.25
N LYS A 294 -14.55 -8.26 17.25
CA LYS A 294 -15.77 -9.08 17.26
C LYS A 294 -15.61 -10.47 16.64
N TYR A 295 -14.89 -10.57 15.53
CA TYR A 295 -14.78 -11.79 14.72
C TYR A 295 -13.42 -12.49 14.88
N GLY A 296 -12.53 -11.96 15.71
CA GLY A 296 -11.24 -12.57 16.04
C GLY A 296 -10.12 -12.19 15.07
N ASP A 297 -9.12 -13.07 14.98
CA ASP A 297 -7.92 -12.80 14.21
C ASP A 297 -8.20 -12.80 12.70
N PHE A 298 -7.75 -11.77 11.99
CA PHE A 298 -7.93 -11.64 10.54
C PHE A 298 -7.28 -12.77 9.72
N ARG A 299 -6.38 -13.54 10.33
CA ARG A 299 -5.80 -14.75 9.73
C ARG A 299 -6.79 -15.93 9.75
N GLU A 300 -7.79 -15.90 10.61
CA GLU A 300 -8.87 -16.90 10.72
C GLU A 300 -10.06 -16.55 9.82
N VAL A 301 -9.87 -16.73 8.51
CA VAL A 301 -10.79 -16.30 7.43
C VAL A 301 -12.25 -16.77 7.61
N LYS A 302 -12.48 -17.91 8.25
CA LYS A 302 -13.83 -18.49 8.44
C LYS A 302 -14.80 -17.55 9.18
N ASN A 303 -14.29 -16.74 10.11
CA ASN A 303 -15.14 -15.87 10.94
C ASN A 303 -15.66 -14.64 10.17
N PHE A 304 -15.01 -14.29 9.07
CA PHE A 304 -15.25 -13.05 8.34
C PHE A 304 -16.34 -13.19 7.27
N GLN A 305 -16.80 -14.41 6.98
CA GLN A 305 -17.92 -14.64 6.05
C GLN A 305 -19.26 -14.16 6.62
N LYS A 306 -19.38 -14.06 7.94
CA LYS A 306 -20.63 -13.78 8.67
C LYS A 306 -20.71 -12.36 9.24
N ILE A 307 -19.93 -11.41 8.70
CA ILE A 307 -19.90 -10.04 9.22
C ILE A 307 -21.28 -9.39 9.10
N ASP A 308 -21.86 -8.98 10.24
CA ASP A 308 -23.08 -8.20 10.30
C ASP A 308 -22.78 -6.70 10.42
N ILE A 309 -23.24 -5.92 9.43
CA ILE A 309 -23.09 -4.46 9.37
C ILE A 309 -23.78 -3.78 10.54
N LYS A 310 -24.97 -4.26 10.97
CA LYS A 310 -25.74 -3.60 12.05
C LYS A 310 -24.90 -3.46 13.30
N THR A 311 -24.07 -4.47 13.55
CA THR A 311 -23.19 -4.54 14.72
C THR A 311 -21.90 -3.72 14.61
N LEU A 312 -21.67 -3.08 13.47
CA LEU A 312 -20.56 -2.16 13.20
C LEU A 312 -21.02 -0.70 13.15
N CYS A 313 -22.34 -0.45 13.12
CA CYS A 313 -22.95 0.85 12.84
C CYS A 313 -23.13 1.77 14.05
N ASP A 314 -23.04 1.25 15.28
CA ASP A 314 -23.24 2.07 16.49
C ASP A 314 -22.18 3.18 16.66
N LYS A 315 -21.13 3.18 15.81
CA LYS A 315 -20.02 4.13 15.88
C LYS A 315 -19.57 4.71 14.53
N ASN A 316 -20.21 4.40 13.39
CA ASN A 316 -19.68 4.76 12.06
C ASN A 316 -20.76 5.05 11.00
N PRO A 317 -20.48 5.90 9.98
CA PRO A 317 -21.37 6.09 8.85
C PRO A 317 -21.72 4.77 8.16
N LYS A 318 -23.00 4.52 7.86
CA LYS A 318 -23.45 3.27 7.19
C LYS A 318 -22.67 2.97 5.88
N GLY A 319 -22.17 4.00 5.19
CA GLY A 319 -21.38 3.88 3.97
C GLY A 319 -20.04 3.14 4.16
N ILE A 320 -19.24 3.53 5.15
CA ILE A 320 -17.90 2.94 5.35
C ILE A 320 -18.00 1.48 5.81
N ALA A 321 -18.93 1.15 6.72
CA ALA A 321 -19.14 -0.21 7.18
C ALA A 321 -19.58 -1.15 6.03
N LYS A 322 -20.43 -0.65 5.13
CA LYS A 322 -20.86 -1.39 3.93
C LYS A 322 -19.69 -1.62 2.96
N MET A 323 -18.88 -0.59 2.69
CA MET A 323 -17.69 -0.69 1.84
C MET A 323 -16.70 -1.72 2.41
N VAL A 324 -16.35 -1.58 3.70
CA VAL A 324 -15.38 -2.46 4.38
C VAL A 324 -15.88 -3.90 4.39
N LYS A 325 -17.12 -4.16 4.81
CA LYS A 325 -17.69 -5.53 4.78
C LYS A 325 -17.60 -6.11 3.37
N LYS A 326 -18.03 -5.36 2.36
CA LYS A 326 -18.04 -5.83 0.96
C LYS A 326 -16.62 -6.23 0.53
N ARG A 327 -15.63 -5.35 0.70
CA ARG A 327 -14.24 -5.64 0.32
C ARG A 327 -13.63 -6.80 1.12
N VAL A 328 -13.82 -6.81 2.44
CA VAL A 328 -13.32 -7.89 3.32
C VAL A 328 -13.87 -9.24 2.90
N THR A 329 -15.18 -9.35 2.66
CA THR A 329 -15.84 -10.62 2.31
C THR A 329 -15.51 -11.09 0.89
N GLN A 330 -15.53 -10.18 -0.09
CA GLN A 330 -15.25 -10.53 -1.49
C GLN A 330 -13.79 -10.93 -1.72
N ASN A 331 -12.85 -10.38 -0.95
CA ASN A 331 -11.43 -10.65 -1.13
C ASN A 331 -10.84 -11.64 -0.13
N LEU A 332 -11.66 -12.39 0.63
CA LEU A 332 -11.18 -13.42 1.55
C LEU A 332 -10.23 -14.42 0.88
N PHE A 333 -10.51 -14.77 -0.38
CA PHE A 333 -9.74 -15.73 -1.15
C PHE A 333 -8.26 -15.33 -1.32
N LYS A 334 -7.93 -14.03 -1.28
CA LYS A 334 -6.54 -13.54 -1.41
C LYS A 334 -5.68 -13.88 -0.19
N ARG A 335 -6.29 -14.28 0.94
CA ARG A 335 -5.61 -14.64 2.20
C ARG A 335 -5.60 -16.14 2.46
N THR A 336 -6.11 -16.95 1.54
CA THR A 336 -6.20 -18.41 1.70
C THR A 336 -5.46 -19.12 0.57
N LEU A 337 -5.04 -20.35 0.83
CA LEU A 337 -4.61 -21.25 -0.24
C LEU A 337 -5.77 -21.50 -1.23
N PRO A 338 -5.46 -21.85 -2.49
CA PRO A 338 -6.46 -22.27 -3.45
C PRO A 338 -7.35 -23.38 -2.86
N LYS A 339 -8.65 -23.32 -3.12
CA LYS A 339 -9.55 -24.41 -2.75
C LYS A 339 -9.25 -25.62 -3.64
N ILE A 340 -8.87 -26.72 -3.03
CA ILE A 340 -8.69 -28.00 -3.72
C ILE A 340 -10.04 -28.70 -3.67
N PHE A 341 -10.65 -28.94 -4.83
CA PHE A 341 -11.81 -29.81 -4.94
C PHE A 341 -11.36 -31.23 -4.61
N VAL A 342 -11.94 -31.81 -3.57
CA VAL A 342 -11.78 -33.22 -3.22
C VAL A 342 -13.15 -33.86 -3.46
N PRO A 343 -13.26 -34.80 -4.42
CA PRO A 343 -14.54 -35.36 -4.86
C PRO A 343 -15.26 -36.17 -3.79
#